data_AF-A0AA89BUK0-F1
#
_entry.id   AF-A0AA89BUK0-F1
#
_cell.length_a   1.000
_cell.length_b   1.000
_cell.length_c   1.000
_cell.angle_alpha   90.00
_cell.angle_beta   90.00
_cell.angle_gamma   90.00
#
_symmetry.space_group_name_H-M   'P 1'
#
loop_
_entity.id
_entity.type
_entity.pdbx_description
1 polymer ?
#
loop_
_entity_poly.entity_id
_entity_poly.type
_entity_poly.pdbx_seq_one_letter_code
_entity_poly.pdbx_strand_id
1 'polypeptide(L)'
;MRDMCVPISSLWDTFQSTLEESISRNIPTKNAKLKDGYPWITRDIRKLIRKRDRWYKRMKKSGNNHDASKFKELKRKTQQEMRRAYWKYIDGIVTPEPNEECDNNRKRFWTFIKHRRSDGNSVPPLKRNGVLHPDPTDKANILNNQFQQAFSDSVNVTSEEFKQRCKMEGQYPEINDIVYLRKEF
;
A
#
# COMPACT_ATOMS: atom_id res chain seq x y z
N MET A 1 -31.42 3.42 -61.11
CA MET A 1 -30.65 3.11 -59.89
C MET A 1 -29.41 3.98 -59.93
N ARG A 2 -29.26 4.95 -59.03
CA ARG A 2 -28.07 5.81 -58.96
C ARG A 2 -27.08 5.13 -58.02
N ASP A 3 -25.97 4.66 -58.56
CA ASP A 3 -24.82 4.24 -57.77
C ASP A 3 -24.34 5.46 -56.98
N MET A 4 -24.58 5.44 -55.66
CA MET A 4 -23.94 6.40 -54.76
C MET A 4 -22.46 6.04 -54.70
N CYS A 5 -21.66 6.76 -55.47
CA CYS A 5 -20.21 6.67 -55.44
C CYS A 5 -19.74 7.12 -54.05
N VAL A 6 -19.35 6.16 -53.22
CA VAL A 6 -18.80 6.43 -51.89
C VAL A 6 -17.43 7.09 -52.09
N PRO A 7 -17.17 8.27 -51.51
CA PRO A 7 -15.87 8.91 -51.60
C PRO A 7 -14.76 7.98 -51.09
N ILE A 8 -13.63 7.94 -51.80
CA ILE A 8 -12.47 7.10 -51.46
C ILE A 8 -12.00 7.34 -50.01
N SER A 9 -12.09 8.59 -49.52
CA SER A 9 -11.79 8.94 -48.14
C SER A 9 -12.65 8.16 -47.14
N SER A 10 -13.96 8.03 -47.40
CA SER A 10 -14.88 7.32 -46.52
C SER A 10 -14.61 5.81 -46.50
N LEU A 11 -14.20 5.23 -47.62
CA LEU A 11 -13.76 3.83 -47.69
C LEU A 11 -12.48 3.62 -46.89
N TRP A 12 -11.53 4.55 -47.00
CA TRP A 12 -10.29 4.52 -46.24
C TRP A 12 -10.54 4.63 -44.73
N ASP A 13 -11.38 5.56 -44.31
CA ASP A 13 -11.73 5.75 -42.89
C ASP A 13 -12.42 4.51 -42.31
N THR A 14 -13.29 3.88 -43.11
CA THR A 14 -13.97 2.63 -42.70
C THR A 14 -12.97 1.48 -42.55
N PHE A 15 -12.06 1.33 -43.52
CA PHE A 15 -11.00 0.32 -43.46
C PHE A 15 -10.08 0.54 -42.26
N GLN A 16 -9.63 1.77 -42.05
CA GLN A 16 -8.76 2.13 -40.94
C GLN A 16 -9.44 1.86 -39.59
N SER A 17 -10.69 2.31 -39.43
CA SER A 17 -11.44 2.14 -38.17
C SER A 17 -11.70 0.67 -37.86
N THR A 18 -12.09 -0.12 -38.86
CA THR A 18 -12.33 -1.57 -38.68
C THR A 18 -11.05 -2.33 -38.36
N LEU A 19 -9.91 -1.91 -38.93
CA LEU A 19 -8.61 -2.48 -38.61
C LEU A 19 -8.16 -2.12 -37.19
N GLU A 20 -8.30 -0.86 -36.78
CA GLU A 20 -7.98 -0.41 -35.42
C GLU A 20 -8.87 -1.08 -34.36
N GLU A 21 -10.16 -1.23 -34.64
CA GLU A 21 -11.10 -1.96 -33.78
C GLU A 21 -10.70 -3.44 -33.68
N SER A 22 -10.36 -4.07 -34.80
CA SER A 22 -9.91 -5.46 -34.84
C SER A 22 -8.60 -5.64 -34.06
N ILE A 23 -7.67 -4.71 -34.17
CA ILE A 23 -6.42 -4.69 -33.40
C ILE A 23 -6.73 -4.56 -31.90
N SER A 24 -7.54 -3.58 -31.52
CA SER A 24 -7.88 -3.34 -30.10
C SER A 24 -8.64 -4.50 -29.47
N ARG A 25 -9.52 -5.18 -30.24
CA ARG A 25 -10.35 -6.29 -29.75
C ARG A 25 -9.58 -7.60 -29.65
N ASN A 26 -8.71 -7.88 -30.63
CA ASN A 26 -8.06 -9.18 -30.77
C ASN A 26 -6.63 -9.22 -30.21
N ILE A 27 -5.99 -8.06 -29.98
CA ILE A 27 -4.63 -7.99 -29.40
C ILE A 27 -4.74 -7.52 -27.94
N PRO A 28 -4.57 -8.42 -26.95
CA PRO A 28 -4.49 -8.02 -25.56
C PRO A 28 -3.25 -7.13 -25.34
N THR A 29 -3.45 -5.82 -25.20
CA THR A 29 -2.38 -4.90 -24.86
C THR A 29 -2.22 -4.84 -23.34
N LYS A 30 -1.01 -5.12 -22.85
CA LYS A 30 -0.67 -4.92 -21.43
C LYS A 30 0.53 -3.99 -21.35
N ASN A 31 0.37 -2.90 -20.60
CA ASN A 31 1.51 -2.09 -20.20
C ASN A 31 2.32 -2.88 -19.16
N ALA A 32 3.57 -3.20 -19.50
CA ALA A 32 4.47 -3.83 -18.57
C ALA A 32 4.65 -2.91 -17.35
N LYS A 33 4.21 -3.37 -16.18
CA LYS A 33 4.44 -2.65 -14.94
C LYS A 33 5.94 -2.59 -14.70
N LEU A 34 6.49 -1.38 -14.57
CA LEU A 34 7.85 -1.23 -14.09
C LEU A 34 7.92 -1.80 -12.67
N LYS A 35 9.00 -2.51 -12.34
CA LYS A 35 9.24 -3.00 -10.98
C LYS A 35 9.19 -1.81 -10.01
N ASP A 36 8.37 -1.94 -8.97
CA ASP A 36 8.24 -0.92 -7.93
C ASP A 36 9.61 -0.67 -7.29
N GLY A 37 10.11 0.54 -7.52
CA GLY A 37 11.30 1.07 -6.88
C GLY A 37 10.90 2.09 -5.84
N TYR A 38 11.77 2.34 -4.88
CA TYR A 38 11.56 3.42 -3.93
C TYR A 38 11.37 4.76 -4.67
N PRO A 39 10.33 5.56 -4.32
CA PRO A 39 9.97 6.76 -5.07
C PRO A 39 11.08 7.83 -5.08
N TRP A 40 11.94 7.85 -4.05
CA TRP A 40 13.10 8.74 -3.98
C TRP A 40 14.32 8.26 -4.79
N ILE A 41 14.29 7.07 -5.41
CA ILE A 41 15.41 6.56 -6.22
C ILE A 41 15.24 6.97 -7.69
N THR A 42 15.83 8.12 -8.01
CA THR A 42 15.84 8.68 -9.37
C THR A 42 16.72 7.87 -10.34
N ARG A 43 16.56 8.15 -11.64
CA ARG A 43 17.38 7.55 -12.71
C ARG A 43 18.87 7.85 -12.50
N ASP A 44 19.22 9.03 -12.02
CA ASP A 44 20.61 9.43 -11.84
C ASP A 44 21.27 8.76 -10.64
N ILE A 45 20.53 8.56 -9.55
CA ILE A 45 20.99 7.74 -8.42
C ILE A 45 21.25 6.31 -8.92
N ARG A 46 20.35 5.73 -9.74
CA ARG A 46 20.58 4.42 -10.37
C ARG A 46 21.83 4.40 -11.26
N LYS A 47 22.10 5.45 -12.03
CA LYS A 47 23.36 5.56 -12.80
C LYS A 47 24.59 5.60 -11.87
N LEU A 48 24.52 6.34 -10.75
CA LEU A 48 25.59 6.42 -9.76
C LEU A 48 25.86 5.06 -9.11
N ILE A 49 24.81 4.33 -8.70
CA ILE A 49 24.92 2.96 -8.17
C ILE A 49 25.65 2.06 -9.18
N ARG A 50 25.20 2.04 -10.45
CA ARG A 50 25.83 1.22 -11.48
C ARG A 50 27.29 1.62 -11.72
N LYS A 51 27.60 2.91 -11.70
CA LYS A 51 28.98 3.40 -11.84
C LYS A 51 29.83 2.92 -10.68
N ARG A 52 29.37 3.10 -9.43
CA ARG A 52 30.02 2.58 -8.22
C ARG A 52 30.28 1.07 -8.33
N ASP A 53 29.29 0.29 -8.75
CA ASP A 53 29.41 -1.17 -8.83
C ASP A 53 30.39 -1.64 -9.91
N ARG A 54 30.46 -0.92 -11.04
CA ARG A 54 31.50 -1.16 -12.06
C ARG A 54 32.90 -0.95 -11.49
N TRP A 55 33.12 0.14 -10.74
CA TRP A 55 34.40 0.41 -10.09
C TRP A 55 34.72 -0.58 -8.97
N TYR A 56 33.72 -1.04 -8.21
CA TYR A 56 33.90 -2.11 -7.23
C TYR A 56 34.40 -3.40 -7.88
N LYS A 57 33.77 -3.83 -8.98
CA LYS A 57 34.19 -5.01 -9.74
C LYS A 57 35.60 -4.87 -10.29
N ARG A 58 35.94 -3.68 -10.83
CA ARG A 58 37.30 -3.37 -11.31
C ARG A 58 38.33 -3.43 -10.18
N MET A 59 38.07 -2.76 -9.06
CA MET A 59 38.93 -2.77 -7.87
C MET A 59 39.20 -4.20 -7.39
N LYS A 60 38.16 -5.04 -7.33
CA LYS A 60 38.28 -6.45 -6.93
C LYS A 60 39.13 -7.29 -7.88
N LYS A 61 39.17 -6.93 -9.17
CA LYS A 61 39.96 -7.63 -10.20
C LYS A 61 41.40 -7.12 -10.29
N SER A 62 41.61 -5.80 -10.22
CA SER A 62 42.90 -5.16 -10.50
C SER A 62 43.77 -4.95 -9.27
N GLY A 63 43.21 -4.90 -8.05
CA GLY A 63 43.97 -4.62 -6.82
C GLY A 63 44.60 -3.21 -6.73
N ASN A 64 44.37 -2.33 -7.71
CA ASN A 64 45.00 -1.02 -7.80
C ASN A 64 44.39 0.00 -6.82
N ASN A 65 45.25 0.78 -6.16
CA ASN A 65 44.87 1.88 -5.26
C ASN A 65 44.03 2.97 -5.94
N HIS A 66 44.28 3.26 -7.22
CA HIS A 66 43.46 4.22 -7.97
C HIS A 66 41.99 3.78 -8.05
N ASP A 67 41.76 2.51 -8.40
CA ASP A 67 40.42 1.94 -8.51
C ASP A 67 39.71 1.90 -7.15
N ALA A 68 40.46 1.60 -6.09
CA ALA A 68 39.96 1.68 -4.72
C ALA A 68 39.57 3.11 -4.32
N SER A 69 40.37 4.10 -4.68
CA SER A 69 40.09 5.51 -4.43
C SER A 69 38.82 5.96 -5.17
N LYS A 70 38.71 5.65 -6.47
CA LYS A 70 37.53 5.96 -7.28
C LYS A 70 36.27 5.26 -6.78
N PHE A 71 36.36 4.01 -6.34
CA PHE A 71 35.24 3.32 -5.70
C PHE A 71 34.80 4.02 -4.42
N LYS A 72 35.74 4.39 -3.53
CA LYS A 72 35.43 5.09 -2.27
C LYS A 72 34.76 6.44 -2.54
N GLU A 73 35.26 7.21 -3.51
CA GLU A 73 34.66 8.49 -3.97
C GLU A 73 33.20 8.28 -4.41
N LEU A 74 32.96 7.33 -5.32
CA LEU A 74 31.63 7.04 -5.84
C LEU A 74 30.69 6.46 -4.78
N LYS A 75 31.20 5.66 -3.84
CA LYS A 75 30.41 5.15 -2.71
C LYS A 75 29.90 6.30 -1.86
N ARG A 76 30.77 7.25 -1.49
CA ARG A 76 30.41 8.44 -0.72
C ARG A 76 29.38 9.30 -1.46
N LYS A 77 29.64 9.59 -2.74
CA LYS A 77 28.72 10.36 -3.60
C LYS A 77 27.34 9.69 -3.70
N THR A 78 27.31 8.38 -3.93
CA THR A 78 26.04 7.63 -4.02
C THR A 78 25.27 7.69 -2.71
N GLN A 79 25.94 7.51 -1.57
CA GLN A 79 25.30 7.60 -0.24
C GLN A 79 24.78 9.00 0.08
N GLN A 80 25.51 10.04 -0.35
CA GLN A 80 25.08 11.43 -0.18
C GLN A 80 23.81 11.72 -0.98
N GLU A 81 23.80 11.37 -2.28
CA GLU A 81 22.65 11.60 -3.15
C GLU A 81 21.43 10.78 -2.75
N MET A 82 21.63 9.52 -2.30
CA MET A 82 20.54 8.71 -1.74
C MET A 82 19.92 9.36 -0.51
N ARG A 83 20.75 9.85 0.43
CA ARG A 83 20.26 10.52 1.64
C ARG A 83 19.52 11.82 1.32
N ARG A 84 20.07 12.63 0.42
CA ARG A 84 19.42 13.86 -0.06
C ARG A 84 18.07 13.58 -0.68
N ALA A 85 17.99 12.62 -1.59
CA ALA A 85 16.74 12.29 -2.25
C ALA A 85 15.71 11.70 -1.28
N TYR A 86 16.15 10.89 -0.32
CA TYR A 86 15.29 10.40 0.75
C TYR A 86 14.68 11.54 1.55
N TRP A 87 15.51 12.45 2.08
CA TRP A 87 15.02 13.57 2.87
C TRP A 87 14.12 14.52 2.07
N LYS A 88 14.46 14.80 0.81
CA LYS A 88 13.60 15.58 -0.09
C LYS A 88 12.22 14.94 -0.27
N TYR A 89 12.17 13.61 -0.36
CA TYR A 89 10.90 12.90 -0.47
C TYR A 89 10.08 12.94 0.82
N ILE A 90 10.73 12.80 1.99
CA ILE A 90 10.06 12.92 3.29
C ILE A 90 9.54 14.33 3.51
N ASP A 91 10.34 15.35 3.18
CA ASP A 91 9.95 16.74 3.26
C ASP A 91 8.69 17.01 2.43
N GLY A 92 8.66 16.56 1.17
CA GLY A 92 7.46 16.64 0.32
C GLY A 92 6.32 15.67 0.69
N ILE A 93 6.39 14.94 1.80
CA ILE A 93 5.25 14.23 2.42
C ILE A 93 4.75 15.02 3.63
N VAL A 94 5.68 15.52 4.45
CA VAL A 94 5.37 16.20 5.72
C VAL A 94 4.91 17.63 5.47
N THR A 95 5.52 18.32 4.51
CA THR A 95 5.30 19.72 4.16
C THR A 95 4.69 19.77 2.76
N PRO A 96 3.36 19.57 2.60
CA PRO A 96 2.72 19.73 1.31
C PRO A 96 2.83 21.17 0.84
N GLU A 97 3.16 21.35 -0.44
CA GLU A 97 3.08 22.66 -1.09
C GLU A 97 1.63 23.16 -1.09
N PRO A 98 1.39 24.47 -0.97
CA PRO A 98 0.03 25.04 -0.86
C PRO A 98 -0.92 24.67 -2.01
N ASN A 99 -0.36 24.29 -3.16
CA ASN A 99 -1.09 23.96 -4.38
C ASN A 99 -1.29 22.45 -4.60
N GLU A 100 -0.78 21.58 -3.73
CA GLU A 100 -1.02 20.14 -3.83
C GLU A 100 -2.36 19.75 -3.20
N GLU A 101 -3.18 18.96 -3.90
CA GLU A 101 -4.42 18.40 -3.37
C GLU A 101 -4.17 17.64 -2.05
N CYS A 102 -4.77 18.12 -0.96
CA CYS A 102 -4.61 17.58 0.39
C CYS A 102 -4.85 16.06 0.49
N ASP A 103 -5.72 15.50 -0.34
CA ASP A 103 -6.05 14.07 -0.33
C ASP A 103 -4.91 13.17 -0.82
N ASN A 104 -4.17 13.61 -1.83
CA ASN A 104 -3.04 12.84 -2.35
C ASN A 104 -1.86 12.83 -1.35
N ASN A 105 -1.63 13.95 -0.67
CA ASN A 105 -0.57 14.00 0.34
C ASN A 105 -0.91 13.15 1.58
N ARG A 106 -2.16 13.19 2.07
CA ARG A 106 -2.61 12.30 3.17
C ARG A 106 -2.42 10.83 2.83
N LYS A 107 -2.79 10.40 1.62
CA LYS A 107 -2.58 9.01 1.17
C LYS A 107 -1.10 8.64 1.16
N ARG A 108 -0.22 9.52 0.64
CA ARG A 108 1.24 9.30 0.60
C ARG A 108 1.82 9.18 2.01
N PHE A 109 1.42 10.04 2.94
CA PHE A 109 1.82 9.98 4.34
C PHE A 109 1.43 8.65 4.99
N TRP A 110 0.14 8.28 4.94
CA TRP A 110 -0.32 7.03 5.56
C TRP A 110 0.29 5.79 4.91
N THR A 111 0.50 5.80 3.59
CA THR A 111 1.21 4.74 2.88
C THR A 111 2.65 4.62 3.37
N PHE A 112 3.36 5.74 3.52
CA PHE A 112 4.71 5.77 4.07
C PHE A 112 4.78 5.21 5.49
N ILE A 113 3.87 5.65 6.39
CA ILE A 113 3.79 5.13 7.76
C ILE A 113 3.49 3.62 7.76
N LYS A 114 2.54 3.17 6.96
CA LYS A 114 2.19 1.75 6.84
C LYS A 114 3.38 0.89 6.42
N HIS A 115 4.19 1.35 5.45
CA HIS A 115 5.40 0.64 5.03
C HIS A 115 6.55 0.68 6.05
N ARG A 116 6.51 1.61 7.01
CA ARG A 116 7.51 1.71 8.09
C ARG A 116 7.18 0.86 9.31
N ARG A 117 5.91 0.53 9.53
CA ARG A 117 5.51 -0.36 10.61
C ARG A 117 5.96 -1.79 10.27
N SER A 118 6.90 -2.33 11.04
CA SER A 118 7.31 -3.74 10.99
C SER A 118 6.35 -4.64 11.76
N ASP A 119 5.53 -4.05 12.62
CA ASP A 119 4.61 -4.77 13.49
C ASP A 119 3.44 -5.23 12.62
N GLY A 120 3.26 -6.54 12.49
CA GLY A 120 2.07 -7.08 11.84
C GLY A 120 0.82 -6.48 12.48
N ASN A 121 -0.24 -6.26 11.70
CA ASN A 121 -1.52 -5.68 12.13
C ASN A 121 -2.26 -6.44 13.27
N SER A 122 -1.58 -7.35 13.96
CA SER A 122 -2.10 -8.11 15.09
C SER A 122 -1.99 -7.28 16.36
N VAL A 123 -3.05 -7.35 17.19
CA VAL A 123 -3.02 -6.84 18.56
C VAL A 123 -1.78 -7.41 19.25
N PRO A 124 -0.92 -6.58 19.88
CA PRO A 124 0.24 -7.07 20.61
C PRO A 124 -0.15 -8.14 21.66
N PRO A 125 0.76 -9.05 22.03
CA PRO A 125 0.52 -9.98 23.13
C PRO A 125 0.04 -9.25 24.39
N LEU A 126 -1.08 -9.69 24.95
CA LEU A 126 -1.64 -9.07 26.17
C LEU A 126 -1.01 -9.70 27.41
N LYS A 127 -0.80 -8.91 28.46
CA LYS A 127 -0.21 -9.38 29.71
C LYS A 127 -1.30 -9.60 30.76
N ARG A 128 -1.39 -10.82 31.31
CA ARG A 128 -2.25 -11.15 32.47
C ARG A 128 -1.45 -11.97 33.47
N ASN A 129 -1.51 -11.61 34.75
CA ASN A 129 -0.80 -12.30 35.83
C ASN A 129 0.72 -12.47 35.59
N GLY A 130 1.36 -11.51 34.94
CA GLY A 130 2.79 -11.60 34.61
C GLY A 130 3.12 -12.35 33.32
N VAL A 131 2.18 -13.08 32.73
CA VAL A 131 2.38 -13.90 31.52
C VAL A 131 1.89 -13.16 30.27
N LEU A 132 2.63 -13.29 29.18
CA LEU A 132 2.26 -12.74 27.87
C LEU A 132 1.45 -13.76 27.08
N HIS A 133 0.29 -13.35 26.58
CA HIS A 133 -0.64 -14.16 25.79
C HIS A 133 -0.60 -13.72 24.32
N PRO A 134 0.13 -14.45 23.44
CA PRO A 134 0.19 -14.13 22.02
C PRO A 134 -1.02 -14.64 21.24
N ASP A 135 -1.74 -15.65 21.76
CA ASP A 135 -2.86 -16.29 21.09
C ASP A 135 -4.09 -15.36 20.97
N PRO A 136 -4.75 -15.27 19.80
CA PRO A 136 -5.94 -14.43 19.62
C PRO A 136 -7.11 -14.78 20.56
N THR A 137 -7.30 -16.06 20.86
CA THR A 137 -8.40 -16.54 21.72
C THR A 137 -8.16 -16.08 23.15
N ASP A 138 -6.94 -16.24 23.64
CA ASP A 138 -6.54 -15.76 24.95
C ASP A 138 -6.72 -14.24 25.07
N LYS A 139 -6.33 -13.48 24.04
CA LYS A 139 -6.51 -12.03 24.03
C LYS A 139 -7.98 -11.65 24.15
N ALA A 140 -8.86 -12.29 23.36
CA ALA A 140 -10.30 -12.05 23.41
C ALA A 140 -10.87 -12.34 24.81
N ASN A 141 -10.48 -13.47 25.40
CA ASN A 141 -10.91 -13.84 26.76
C ASN A 141 -10.40 -12.86 27.82
N ILE A 142 -9.16 -12.39 27.72
CA ILE A 142 -8.59 -11.39 28.65
C ILE A 142 -9.39 -10.08 28.57
N LEU A 143 -9.67 -9.60 27.37
CA LEU A 143 -10.45 -8.38 27.16
C LEU A 143 -11.89 -8.52 27.67
N ASN A 144 -12.56 -9.65 27.37
CA ASN A 144 -13.91 -9.92 27.86
C ASN A 144 -13.96 -9.93 29.39
N ASN A 145 -13.01 -10.61 30.05
CA ASN A 145 -12.94 -10.65 31.50
C ASN A 145 -12.73 -9.24 32.09
N GLN A 146 -11.84 -8.44 31.51
CA GLN A 146 -11.61 -7.06 31.94
C GLN A 146 -12.88 -6.21 31.79
N PHE A 147 -13.59 -6.39 30.67
CA PHE A 147 -14.83 -5.66 30.40
C PHE A 147 -15.93 -6.05 31.37
N GLN A 148 -16.11 -7.35 31.65
CA GLN A 148 -17.04 -7.81 32.66
C GLN A 148 -16.70 -7.23 34.04
N GLN A 149 -15.45 -7.28 34.47
CA GLN A 149 -15.05 -6.72 35.76
C GLN A 149 -15.26 -5.20 35.87
N ALA A 150 -15.02 -4.46 34.79
CA ALA A 150 -15.12 -3.00 34.80
C ALA A 150 -16.57 -2.49 34.69
N PHE A 151 -17.47 -3.26 34.07
CA PHE A 151 -18.83 -2.83 33.73
C PHE A 151 -19.95 -3.69 34.32
N SER A 152 -19.63 -4.80 34.98
CA SER A 152 -20.60 -5.65 35.66
C SER A 152 -20.56 -5.35 37.16
N ASP A 153 -21.03 -4.17 37.55
CA ASP A 153 -21.66 -4.06 38.86
C ASP A 153 -22.79 -5.10 38.85
N SER A 154 -22.77 -6.04 39.79
CA SER A 154 -23.70 -7.18 39.81
C SER A 154 -25.10 -6.75 40.18
N VAL A 155 -25.76 -6.01 39.28
CA VAL A 155 -27.21 -5.90 39.27
C VAL A 155 -27.70 -7.20 38.65
N ASN A 156 -28.19 -8.11 39.48
CA ASN A 156 -28.90 -9.29 39.01
C ASN A 156 -30.23 -8.83 38.42
N VAL A 157 -30.20 -8.46 37.14
CA VAL A 157 -31.41 -8.08 36.39
C VAL A 157 -32.00 -9.36 35.83
N THR A 158 -33.26 -9.64 36.16
CA THR A 158 -33.98 -10.75 35.52
C THR A 158 -34.19 -10.46 34.03
N SER A 159 -34.33 -11.52 33.22
CA SER A 159 -34.55 -11.40 31.77
C SER A 159 -35.71 -10.46 31.44
N GLU A 160 -36.77 -10.49 32.24
CA GLU A 160 -37.94 -9.62 32.15
C GLU A 160 -37.62 -8.16 32.46
N GLU A 161 -36.87 -7.88 33.53
CA GLU A 161 -36.45 -6.52 33.88
C GLU A 161 -35.49 -5.91 32.83
N PHE A 162 -34.62 -6.74 32.22
CA PHE A 162 -33.72 -6.28 31.17
C PHE A 162 -34.51 -5.85 29.93
N LYS A 163 -35.50 -6.67 29.51
CA LYS A 163 -36.41 -6.35 28.40
C LYS A 163 -37.21 -5.07 28.66
N GLN A 164 -37.62 -4.82 29.90
CA GLN A 164 -38.33 -3.60 30.28
C GLN A 164 -37.43 -2.35 30.29
N ARG A 165 -36.14 -2.49 30.62
CA ARG A 165 -35.16 -1.38 30.64
C ARG A 165 -34.60 -1.04 29.26
N CYS A 166 -34.54 -2.01 28.35
CA CYS A 166 -34.07 -1.81 26.98
C CYS A 166 -35.08 -0.99 26.16
N LYS A 167 -34.84 0.32 26.01
CA LYS A 167 -35.66 1.24 25.20
C LYS A 167 -35.29 1.25 23.71
N MET A 168 -34.52 0.27 23.22
CA MET A 168 -34.16 0.20 21.81
C MET A 168 -35.35 -0.33 21.02
N GLU A 169 -36.13 0.57 20.43
CA GLU A 169 -37.15 0.21 19.44
C GLU A 169 -36.46 -0.16 18.12
N GLY A 170 -36.39 -1.45 17.83
CA GLY A 170 -35.84 -1.96 16.59
C GLY A 170 -36.16 -3.45 16.43
N GLN A 171 -36.57 -3.85 15.23
CA GLN A 171 -36.73 -5.25 14.88
C GLN A 171 -35.34 -5.81 14.55
N TYR A 172 -34.70 -6.40 15.55
CA TYR A 172 -33.39 -7.01 15.37
C TYR A 172 -33.56 -8.43 14.81
N PRO A 173 -32.79 -8.80 13.77
CA PRO A 173 -32.79 -10.17 13.28
C PRO A 173 -32.28 -11.12 14.37
N GLU A 174 -32.93 -12.28 14.49
CA GLU A 174 -32.44 -13.35 15.37
C GLU A 174 -31.05 -13.81 14.90
N ILE A 175 -30.25 -14.40 15.79
CA ILE A 175 -28.87 -14.83 15.47
C ILE A 175 -28.81 -15.72 14.22
N ASN A 176 -29.87 -16.51 13.99
CA ASN A 176 -30.00 -17.40 12.84
C ASN A 176 -30.30 -16.67 11.52
N ASP A 177 -30.82 -15.44 11.60
CA ASP A 177 -31.17 -14.59 10.46
C ASP A 177 -30.00 -13.67 10.02
N ILE A 178 -28.90 -13.64 10.79
CA ILE A 178 -27.70 -12.87 10.45
C ILE A 178 -26.91 -13.61 9.37
N VAL A 179 -27.23 -13.32 8.10
CA VAL A 179 -26.44 -13.79 6.96
C VAL A 179 -25.14 -12.98 6.91
N TYR A 180 -24.02 -13.63 7.27
CA TYR A 180 -22.70 -13.04 7.04
C TYR A 180 -22.50 -12.84 5.55
N LEU A 181 -22.51 -11.58 5.10
CA LEU A 181 -22.02 -11.22 3.77
C LEU A 181 -20.52 -11.55 3.73
N ARG A 182 -20.21 -12.74 3.23
CA ARG A 182 -18.85 -13.13 2.86
C ARG A 182 -18.44 -12.19 1.73
N LYS A 183 -17.72 -11.11 2.05
CA LYS A 183 -16.99 -10.35 1.03
C LYS A 183 -15.96 -11.30 0.45
N GLU A 184 -16.27 -11.85 -0.72
CA GLU A 184 -15.28 -12.51 -1.55
C GLU A 184 -14.20 -11.47 -1.88
N PHE A 185 -12.96 -11.82 -1.54
CA PHE A 185 -11.75 -11.08 -1.88
C PHE A 185 -11.17 -11.62 -3.18
#